data_AF-A0A815VIK9-F1
#
_entry.id   AF-A0A815VIK9-F1
#
_cell.length_a   1.000
_cell.length_b   1.000
_cell.length_c   1.000
_cell.angle_alpha   90.00
_cell.angle_beta   90.00
_cell.angle_gamma   90.00
#
_symmetry.space_group_name_H-M   'P 1'
#
loop_
_entity.id
_entity.type
_entity.pdbx_description
1 polymer ?
#
loop_
_entity_poly.entity_id
_entity_poly.type
_entity_poly.pdbx_seq_one_letter_code
_entity_poly.pdbx_strand_id
1 'polypeptide(L)'
;MADISNRVFLQIHCISLDFLLRVFLTMDQWLNACVATERAVTVIKATYFHKEKSKRIAKIIIAGLLIFIIGTSIHDPVYRRIIDEQNDDEKRTWCIVTYPRGLTVYNSMVQTFHFLAPFMINVVSAVILIATKSRRQTAVQTRRTYRELLQAQFRQHQYLFTGPVLLVILGLPRLIMSFVLKCMKSKNDAWYFSIGYFISFLPPMLTFVIFILTSKFYKREFHESLTIYLSRMKRHLQFNT
;
A
#
# COMPACT_ATOMS: atom_id res chain seq x y z
N MET A 1 -6.11 -18.21 -36.56
CA MET A 1 -6.23 -16.81 -36.09
C MET A 1 -6.73 -16.68 -34.64
N ALA A 2 -7.60 -17.57 -34.13
CA ALA A 2 -8.04 -17.54 -32.73
C ALA A 2 -6.92 -17.86 -31.71
N ASP A 3 -5.98 -18.74 -32.05
CA ASP A 3 -4.90 -19.18 -31.15
C ASP A 3 -3.84 -18.09 -30.87
N ILE A 4 -3.47 -17.33 -31.91
CA ILE A 4 -2.51 -16.22 -31.80
C ILE A 4 -3.07 -15.07 -30.94
N SER A 5 -4.35 -14.73 -31.11
CA SER A 5 -5.02 -13.68 -30.32
C SER A 5 -5.06 -14.04 -28.83
N ASN A 6 -5.35 -15.30 -28.53
CA ASN A 6 -5.39 -15.79 -27.15
C ASN A 6 -4.00 -15.76 -26.50
N ARG A 7 -2.94 -16.15 -27.23
CA ARG A 7 -1.56 -16.14 -26.71
C ARG A 7 -1.04 -14.71 -26.46
N VAL A 8 -1.34 -13.76 -27.36
CA VAL A 8 -0.97 -12.35 -27.17
C VAL A 8 -1.73 -11.76 -25.97
N PHE A 9 -3.02 -12.07 -25.82
CA PHE A 9 -3.81 -11.67 -24.65
C PHE A 9 -3.23 -12.21 -23.34
N LEU A 10 -2.92 -13.51 -23.29
CA LEU A 10 -2.24 -14.15 -22.16
C LEU A 10 -0.90 -13.48 -21.84
N GLN A 11 -0.12 -13.10 -22.86
CA GLN A 11 1.16 -12.43 -22.69
C GLN A 11 1.01 -11.02 -22.11
N ILE A 12 0.06 -10.24 -22.63
CA ILE A 12 -0.26 -8.92 -22.10
C ILE A 12 -0.69 -9.03 -20.65
N HIS A 13 -1.59 -9.98 -20.32
CA HIS A 13 -2.03 -10.21 -18.95
C HIS A 13 -0.89 -10.64 -18.02
N CYS A 14 -0.06 -11.59 -18.46
CA CYS A 14 1.12 -12.07 -17.74
C CYS A 14 2.04 -10.91 -17.36
N ILE A 15 2.34 -10.02 -18.30
CA ILE A 15 3.26 -8.89 -18.11
C ILE A 15 2.62 -7.77 -17.28
N SER A 16 1.39 -7.39 -17.61
CA SER A 16 0.75 -6.19 -17.04
C SER A 16 0.24 -6.38 -15.63
N LEU A 17 -0.39 -7.52 -15.31
CA LEU A 17 -1.15 -7.69 -14.07
C LEU A 17 -0.24 -7.59 -12.84
N ASP A 18 0.85 -8.35 -12.82
CA ASP A 18 1.78 -8.32 -11.70
C ASP A 18 2.58 -7.03 -11.61
N PHE A 19 2.92 -6.43 -12.75
CA PHE A 19 3.56 -5.12 -12.78
C PHE A 19 2.65 -4.04 -12.18
N LEU A 20 1.40 -3.96 -12.62
CA LEU A 20 0.41 -3.02 -12.10
C LEU A 20 0.14 -3.26 -10.61
N LEU A 21 -0.03 -4.52 -10.19
CA LEU A 21 -0.17 -4.86 -8.77
C LEU A 21 1.03 -4.41 -7.96
N ARG A 22 2.27 -4.62 -8.45
CA ARG A 22 3.49 -4.15 -7.78
C ARG A 22 3.49 -2.63 -7.64
N VAL A 23 3.19 -1.90 -8.72
CA VAL A 23 3.14 -0.44 -8.72
C VAL A 23 2.10 0.08 -7.75
N PHE A 24 0.85 -0.41 -7.80
CA PHE A 24 -0.23 0.07 -6.94
C PHE A 24 0.03 -0.21 -5.46
N LEU A 25 0.52 -1.42 -5.13
CA LEU A 25 0.77 -1.79 -3.74
C LEU A 25 1.95 -1.04 -3.15
N THR A 26 2.98 -0.79 -3.95
CA THR A 26 4.11 0.05 -3.54
C THR A 26 3.65 1.50 -3.36
N MET A 27 2.82 2.00 -4.28
CA MET A 27 2.27 3.35 -4.22
C MET A 27 1.44 3.56 -2.95
N ASP A 28 0.58 2.60 -2.60
CA ASP A 28 -0.18 2.62 -1.35
C ASP A 28 0.73 2.77 -0.11
N GLN A 29 1.82 2.00 -0.04
CA GLN A 29 2.78 2.09 1.07
C GLN A 29 3.43 3.47 1.17
N TRP A 30 3.88 4.03 0.05
CA TRP A 30 4.47 5.38 0.02
C TRP A 30 3.46 6.47 0.35
N LEU A 31 2.23 6.39 -0.18
CA LEU A 31 1.17 7.35 0.12
C LEU A 31 0.82 7.33 1.61
N ASN A 32 0.75 6.15 2.23
CA ASN A 32 0.56 6.03 3.68
C ASN A 32 1.70 6.71 4.46
N ALA A 33 2.95 6.52 4.04
CA ALA A 33 4.10 7.22 4.64
C ALA A 33 4.03 8.75 4.45
N CYS A 34 3.60 9.23 3.28
CA CYS A 34 3.39 10.66 3.03
C CYS A 34 2.29 11.24 3.93
N VAL A 35 1.17 10.54 4.11
CA VAL A 35 0.08 10.96 5.00
C VAL A 35 0.57 11.02 6.45
N ALA A 36 1.33 10.03 6.92
CA ALA A 36 1.91 10.06 8.26
C ALA A 36 2.87 11.25 8.44
N THR A 37 3.72 11.51 7.43
CA THR A 37 4.64 12.64 7.42
C THR A 37 3.90 13.97 7.46
N GLU A 38 2.84 14.13 6.65
CA GLU A 38 2.04 15.35 6.63
C GLU A 38 1.41 15.61 8.00
N ARG A 39 0.85 14.59 8.66
CA ARG A 39 0.30 14.71 10.02
C ARG A 39 1.36 15.16 11.03
N ALA A 40 2.57 14.60 10.95
CA ALA A 40 3.69 15.01 11.79
C ALA A 40 4.07 16.48 11.53
N VAL A 41 4.18 16.90 10.27
CA VAL A 41 4.49 18.28 9.88
C VAL A 41 3.40 19.26 10.30
N THR A 42 2.12 18.90 10.18
CA THR A 42 1.01 19.74 10.65
C THR A 42 1.11 20.00 12.15
N VAL A 43 1.45 18.98 12.94
CA VAL A 43 1.65 19.19 14.38
C VAL A 43 2.94 19.95 14.66
N ILE A 44 4.05 19.72 13.95
CA ILE A 44 5.26 20.52 14.15
C ILE A 44 5.01 22.01 13.85
N LYS A 45 4.43 22.34 12.69
CA LYS A 45 4.24 23.72 12.24
C LYS A 45 3.08 24.45 12.90
N ALA A 46 2.08 23.75 13.45
CA ALA A 46 0.87 24.34 14.05
C ALA A 46 0.28 25.48 13.20
N THR A 47 0.33 26.71 13.71
CA THR A 47 -0.24 27.92 13.11
C THR A 47 0.49 28.33 11.82
N TYR A 48 1.74 27.91 11.63
CA TYR A 48 2.50 28.16 10.39
C TYR A 48 2.20 27.14 9.28
N PHE A 49 1.28 26.20 9.48
CA PHE A 49 0.92 25.21 8.47
C PHE A 49 0.00 25.82 7.39
N HIS A 50 0.48 25.83 6.15
CA HIS A 50 -0.26 26.36 5.00
C HIS A 50 -0.85 25.22 4.15
N LYS A 51 -2.18 25.04 4.23
CA LYS A 51 -2.90 23.93 3.57
C LYS A 51 -2.74 23.93 2.04
N GLU A 52 -2.84 25.09 1.40
CA GLU A 52 -2.73 25.19 -0.07
C GLU A 52 -1.32 24.87 -0.58
N LYS A 53 -0.30 25.28 0.17
CA LYS A 53 1.09 24.90 -0.11
C LYS A 53 1.28 23.38 0.05
N SER A 54 0.71 22.79 1.10
CA SER A 54 0.77 21.34 1.32
C SER A 54 0.15 20.56 0.17
N LYS A 55 -1.05 20.95 -0.29
CA LYS A 55 -1.72 20.33 -1.45
C LYS A 55 -0.89 20.38 -2.72
N ARG A 56 -0.27 21.54 -3.02
CA ARG A 56 0.58 21.69 -4.21
C ARG A 56 1.79 20.75 -4.15
N ILE A 57 2.47 20.71 -3.00
CA ILE A 57 3.61 19.81 -2.77
C ILE A 57 3.18 18.35 -2.86
N ALA A 58 2.04 17.98 -2.26
CA ALA A 58 1.52 16.62 -2.31
C ALA A 58 1.31 16.14 -3.75
N LYS A 59 0.72 16.95 -4.64
CA LYS A 59 0.55 16.59 -6.06
C LYS A 59 1.89 16.31 -6.75
N ILE A 60 2.92 17.12 -6.48
CA ILE A 60 4.25 16.93 -7.05
C ILE A 60 4.89 15.64 -6.51
N ILE A 61 4.79 15.39 -5.21
CA ILE A 61 5.31 14.16 -4.58
C ILE A 61 4.61 12.93 -5.15
N ILE A 62 3.29 12.94 -5.29
CA ILE A 62 2.52 11.82 -5.85
C ILE A 62 2.99 11.50 -7.28
N ALA A 63 3.14 12.52 -8.13
CA ALA A 63 3.63 12.33 -9.49
C ALA A 63 5.08 11.80 -9.51
N GLY A 64 5.96 12.37 -8.68
CA GLY A 64 7.34 11.92 -8.56
C GLY A 64 7.48 10.49 -8.05
N LEU A 65 6.68 10.10 -7.06
CA LEU A 65 6.62 8.74 -6.53
C LEU A 65 6.17 7.74 -7.60
N LEU A 66 5.15 8.09 -8.39
CA LEU A 66 4.68 7.22 -9.47
C LEU A 66 5.80 6.93 -10.49
N ILE A 67 6.51 7.99 -10.93
CA ILE A 67 7.63 7.85 -11.86
C ILE A 67 8.75 7.01 -11.23
N PHE A 68 9.09 7.28 -9.97
CA PHE A 68 10.12 6.55 -9.25
C PHE A 68 9.81 5.05 -9.13
N ILE A 69 8.58 4.70 -8.73
CA ILE A 69 8.14 3.30 -8.56
C ILE A 69 8.10 2.56 -9.90
N ILE A 70 7.62 3.22 -10.96
CA ILE A 70 7.62 2.65 -12.31
C ILE A 70 9.06 2.40 -12.76
N GLY A 71 9.95 3.39 -12.57
CA GLY A 71 11.35 3.30 -12.97
C GLY A 71 12.11 2.19 -12.25
N THR A 72 11.90 2.00 -10.94
CA THR A 72 12.53 0.92 -10.16
C THR A 72 11.91 -0.46 -10.41
N SER A 73 10.71 -0.52 -11.00
CA SER A 73 9.99 -1.78 -11.26
C SER A 73 10.02 -2.22 -12.73
N ILE A 74 10.61 -1.43 -13.62
CA ILE A 74 10.55 -1.66 -15.08
C ILE A 74 11.29 -2.93 -15.53
N HIS A 75 12.24 -3.43 -14.73
CA HIS A 75 12.92 -4.69 -15.02
C HIS A 75 11.98 -5.90 -14.95
N ASP A 76 10.90 -5.85 -14.17
CA ASP A 76 9.96 -6.96 -14.04
C ASP A 76 9.24 -7.30 -15.36
N PRO A 77 8.54 -6.37 -16.04
CA PRO A 77 7.87 -6.68 -17.30
C PRO A 77 8.84 -7.05 -18.43
N VAL A 78 10.08 -6.56 -18.41
CA VAL A 78 11.07 -6.82 -19.47
C VAL A 78 11.56 -8.27 -19.45
N TYR A 79 11.73 -8.86 -18.27
CA TYR A 79 12.27 -10.22 -18.11
C TYR A 79 11.19 -11.28 -17.85
N ARG A 80 9.93 -10.88 -17.97
CA ARG A 80 8.78 -11.74 -17.78
C ARG A 80 8.33 -12.33 -19.12
N ARG A 81 8.19 -13.66 -19.15
CA ARG A 81 7.86 -14.40 -20.37
C ARG A 81 6.90 -15.54 -20.07
N ILE A 82 6.15 -15.90 -21.11
CA ILE A 82 5.36 -17.12 -21.11
C ILE A 82 6.25 -18.29 -21.50
N ILE A 83 6.17 -19.38 -20.75
CA ILE A 83 6.82 -20.65 -21.07
C ILE A 83 5.74 -21.71 -21.13
N ASP A 84 5.73 -22.45 -22.23
CA ASP A 84 4.86 -23.61 -22.42
C ASP A 84 5.64 -24.85 -21.99
N GLU A 85 5.17 -25.54 -20.95
CA GLU A 85 5.69 -26.82 -20.48
C GLU A 85 4.81 -27.93 -21.07
N GLN A 86 5.44 -28.82 -21.83
CA GLN A 86 4.78 -29.95 -22.47
C GLN A 86 5.35 -31.24 -21.90
N ASN A 87 4.59 -31.89 -21.02
CA ASN A 87 4.84 -33.26 -20.57
C ASN A 87 3.85 -34.21 -21.29
N ASP A 88 4.17 -35.51 -21.30
CA ASP A 88 3.40 -36.52 -22.05
C ASP A 88 1.90 -36.56 -21.69
N ASP A 89 1.52 -36.13 -20.48
CA ASP A 89 0.13 -36.16 -19.99
C ASP A 89 -0.56 -34.78 -19.87
N GLU A 90 0.18 -33.66 -19.84
CA GLU A 90 -0.41 -32.33 -19.60
C GLU A 90 0.36 -31.21 -20.33
N LYS A 91 -0.38 -30.30 -20.98
CA LYS A 91 0.13 -29.03 -21.52
C LYS A 91 -0.16 -27.90 -20.53
N ARG A 92 0.88 -27.24 -20.02
CA ARG A 92 0.73 -26.12 -19.07
C ARG A 92 1.45 -24.88 -19.58
N THR A 93 0.80 -23.73 -19.48
CA THR A 93 1.37 -22.43 -19.84
C THR A 93 1.66 -21.65 -18.55
N TRP A 94 2.93 -21.30 -18.34
CA TRP A 94 3.40 -20.60 -17.16
C TRP A 94 3.82 -19.17 -17.49
N CYS A 95 3.45 -18.22 -16.62
CA CYS A 95 3.99 -16.87 -16.64
C CYS A 95 5.13 -16.80 -15.63
N ILE A 96 6.38 -16.82 -16.10
CA ILE A 96 7.55 -16.80 -15.20
C ILE A 96 8.47 -15.62 -15.47
N VAL A 97 9.15 -15.20 -14.42
CA VAL A 97 10.20 -14.19 -14.50
C VAL A 97 11.54 -14.89 -14.37
N THR A 98 12.44 -14.66 -15.33
CA THR A 98 13.78 -15.25 -15.29
C THR A 98 14.81 -14.14 -15.31
N TYR A 99 15.35 -13.79 -14.14
CA TYR A 99 16.38 -12.77 -14.00
C TYR A 99 17.80 -13.36 -14.07
N PRO A 100 18.75 -12.69 -14.72
CA PRO A 100 20.17 -12.96 -14.49
C PRO A 100 20.55 -12.60 -13.04
N ARG A 101 21.59 -13.24 -12.49
CA ARG A 101 21.97 -13.13 -11.06
C ARG A 101 22.03 -11.69 -10.54
N GLY A 102 22.59 -10.76 -11.32
CA GLY A 102 22.66 -9.34 -10.94
C GLY A 102 21.28 -8.68 -10.79
N LEU A 103 20.34 -8.99 -11.68
CA LEU A 103 18.97 -8.47 -11.60
C LEU A 103 18.17 -9.09 -10.46
N THR A 104 18.43 -10.34 -10.09
CA THR A 104 17.79 -10.96 -8.91
C THR A 104 18.16 -10.21 -7.63
N VAL A 105 19.43 -9.83 -7.49
CA VAL A 105 19.91 -9.03 -6.35
C VAL A 105 19.29 -7.64 -6.38
N TYR A 106 19.29 -6.98 -7.53
CA TYR A 106 18.64 -5.67 -7.72
C TYR A 106 17.16 -5.70 -7.34
N ASN A 107 16.40 -6.67 -7.88
CA ASN A 107 14.98 -6.84 -7.58
C ASN A 107 14.74 -7.02 -6.07
N SER A 108 15.58 -7.82 -5.40
CA SER A 108 15.49 -8.04 -3.95
C SER A 108 15.79 -6.76 -3.17
N MET A 109 16.80 -5.98 -3.58
CA MET A 109 17.13 -4.69 -2.97
C MET A 109 15.99 -3.69 -3.14
N VAL A 110 15.44 -3.55 -4.34
CA VAL A 110 14.32 -2.65 -4.65
C VAL A 110 13.09 -3.01 -3.82
N GLN A 111 12.74 -4.30 -3.75
CA GLN A 111 11.58 -4.75 -2.98
C GLN A 111 11.78 -4.53 -1.48
N THR A 112 12.97 -4.79 -0.96
CA THR A 112 13.31 -4.51 0.44
C THR A 112 13.23 -3.02 0.74
N PHE A 113 13.78 -2.17 -0.14
CA PHE A 113 13.78 -0.73 0.00
C PHE A 113 12.36 -0.17 0.01
N HIS A 114 11.53 -0.55 -0.97
CA HIS A 114 10.16 -0.07 -1.08
C HIS A 114 9.25 -0.53 0.06
N PHE A 115 9.59 -1.61 0.75
CA PHE A 115 8.89 -1.99 1.97
C PHE A 115 9.43 -1.26 3.21
N LEU A 116 10.75 -1.30 3.41
CA LEU A 116 11.37 -0.84 4.64
C LEU A 116 11.34 0.69 4.77
N ALA A 117 11.59 1.42 3.68
CA ALA A 117 11.66 2.87 3.74
C ALA A 117 10.31 3.52 4.14
N PRO A 118 9.16 3.19 3.51
CA PRO A 118 7.87 3.69 3.95
C PRO A 118 7.52 3.28 5.38
N PHE A 119 7.89 2.06 5.79
CA PHE A 119 7.68 1.59 7.15
C PHE A 119 8.42 2.46 8.18
N MET A 120 9.72 2.68 7.97
CA MET A 120 10.53 3.50 8.87
C MET A 120 9.99 4.94 8.95
N ILE A 121 9.59 5.52 7.82
CA ILE A 121 8.97 6.85 7.78
C ILE A 121 7.68 6.89 8.60
N ASN A 122 6.81 5.88 8.49
CA ASN A 122 5.58 5.80 9.27
C ASN A 122 5.86 5.75 10.78
N VAL A 123 6.80 4.89 11.21
CA VAL A 123 7.17 4.76 12.62
C VAL A 123 7.72 6.08 13.16
N VAL A 124 8.69 6.68 12.45
CA VAL A 124 9.32 7.95 12.87
C VAL A 124 8.28 9.08 12.92
N SER A 125 7.41 9.18 11.91
CA SER A 125 6.36 10.20 11.86
C SER A 125 5.37 10.08 13.02
N ALA A 126 4.99 8.85 13.38
CA ALA A 126 4.08 8.60 14.49
C ALA A 126 4.72 8.94 15.85
N VAL A 127 6.00 8.61 16.04
CA VAL A 127 6.78 8.99 17.23
C VAL A 127 6.88 10.51 17.36
N ILE A 128 7.25 11.21 16.28
CA ILE A 128 7.34 12.68 16.24
C ILE A 128 5.99 13.30 16.64
N LEU A 129 4.91 12.81 16.05
CA LEU A 129 3.57 13.33 16.27
C LEU A 129 3.13 13.21 17.75
N ILE A 130 3.32 12.04 18.38
CA ILE A 130 3.04 11.86 19.80
C ILE A 130 3.93 12.77 20.65
N ALA A 131 5.23 12.79 20.36
CA ALA A 131 6.20 13.55 21.15
C ALA A 131 5.88 15.05 21.14
N THR A 132 5.64 15.63 19.96
CA THR A 132 5.32 17.05 19.82
C THR A 132 3.99 17.40 20.47
N LYS A 133 2.96 16.55 20.30
CA LYS A 133 1.65 16.79 20.91
C LYS A 133 1.71 16.72 22.43
N SER A 134 2.41 15.73 22.99
CA SER A 134 2.58 15.57 24.43
C SER A 134 3.38 16.73 25.05
N ARG A 135 4.44 17.20 24.36
CA ARG A 135 5.22 18.37 24.81
C ARG A 135 4.36 19.63 24.89
N ARG A 136 3.56 19.90 23.84
CA ARG A 136 2.67 21.08 23.84
C ARG A 136 1.61 21.01 24.93
N GLN A 137 1.03 19.83 25.14
CA GLN A 137 0.02 19.68 26.18
C GLN A 137 0.62 19.82 27.58
N THR A 138 1.89 19.43 27.79
CA THR A 138 2.61 19.66 29.06
C THR A 138 2.88 21.16 29.28
N ALA A 139 3.22 21.90 28.23
CA ALA A 139 3.42 23.35 28.32
C ALA A 139 2.13 24.12 28.67
N VAL A 140 0.96 23.56 28.38
CA VAL A 140 -0.36 24.16 28.67
C VAL A 140 -0.95 23.63 29.99
N GLN A 141 -0.70 22.37 30.35
CA GLN A 141 -1.19 21.74 31.59
C GLN A 141 -0.05 21.50 32.59
N THR A 142 0.21 22.50 33.43
CA THR A 142 1.26 22.52 34.47
C THR A 142 1.08 21.47 35.59
N ARG A 143 -0.07 20.80 35.69
CA ARG A 143 -0.40 19.88 36.80
C ARG A 143 -0.06 18.40 36.57
N ARG A 144 0.27 17.97 35.34
CA ARG A 144 0.57 16.56 35.03
C ARG A 144 1.98 16.38 34.49
N THR A 145 2.64 15.29 34.85
CA THR A 145 4.02 15.04 34.42
C THR A 145 4.05 14.62 32.94
N TYR A 146 5.14 14.95 32.23
CA TYR A 146 5.32 14.59 30.81
C TYR A 146 5.06 13.11 30.54
N ARG A 147 5.56 12.20 31.40
CA ARG A 147 5.36 10.74 31.29
C ARG A 147 3.88 10.33 31.34
N GLU A 148 3.11 10.89 32.27
CA GLU A 148 1.69 10.58 32.44
C GLU A 148 0.88 11.04 31.22
N LEU A 149 1.22 12.21 30.69
CA LEU A 149 0.58 12.78 29.51
C LEU A 149 0.93 11.98 28.23
N LEU A 150 2.18 11.53 28.12
CA LEU A 150 2.64 10.67 27.04
C LEU A 150 1.91 9.33 27.05
N GLN A 151 1.80 8.68 28.21
CA GLN A 151 1.04 7.43 28.34
C GLN A 151 -0.45 7.60 28.04
N ALA A 152 -1.05 8.72 28.45
CA ALA A 152 -2.45 9.02 28.16
C ALA A 152 -2.68 9.29 26.67
N GLN A 153 -1.83 10.11 26.02
CA GLN A 153 -1.90 10.36 24.57
C GLN A 153 -1.60 9.09 23.77
N PHE A 154 -0.66 8.25 24.21
CA PHE A 154 -0.37 6.97 23.55
C PHE A 154 -1.58 6.03 23.58
N ARG A 155 -2.29 5.91 24.72
CA ARG A 155 -3.54 5.15 24.80
C ARG A 155 -4.66 5.76 23.97
N GLN A 156 -4.79 7.08 24.00
CA GLN A 156 -5.86 7.79 23.28
C GLN A 156 -5.67 7.76 21.76
N HIS A 157 -4.42 7.74 21.28
CA HIS A 157 -4.05 7.76 19.86
C HIS A 157 -3.48 6.43 19.37
N GLN A 158 -3.75 5.31 20.06
CA GLN A 158 -3.31 3.98 19.62
C GLN A 158 -3.73 3.67 18.18
N TYR A 159 -4.92 4.15 17.78
CA TYR A 159 -5.47 3.98 16.43
C TYR A 159 -4.58 4.59 15.34
N LEU A 160 -3.74 5.56 15.71
CA LEU A 160 -2.81 6.21 14.80
C LEU A 160 -1.62 5.31 14.43
N PHE A 161 -1.29 4.35 15.30
CA PHE A 161 -0.31 3.29 15.08
C PHE A 161 -0.98 2.05 14.51
N THR A 162 -2.25 1.79 14.87
CA THR A 162 -3.02 0.64 14.39
C THR A 162 -3.08 0.59 12.86
N GLY A 163 -3.25 1.72 12.17
CA GLY A 163 -3.24 1.75 10.70
C GLY A 163 -1.90 1.29 10.08
N PRO A 164 -0.76 1.98 10.36
CA PRO A 164 0.55 1.57 9.86
C PRO A 164 0.99 0.17 10.31
N VAL A 165 0.70 -0.22 11.55
CA VAL A 165 1.04 -1.56 12.09
C VAL A 165 0.20 -2.65 11.43
N LEU A 166 -1.11 -2.41 11.22
CA LEU A 166 -1.95 -3.33 10.45
C LEU A 166 -1.41 -3.49 9.04
N LEU A 167 -1.08 -2.39 8.35
CA LEU A 167 -0.51 -2.45 6.99
C LEU A 167 0.79 -3.24 6.91
N VAL A 168 1.62 -3.21 7.95
CA VAL A 168 2.86 -4.00 8.05
C VAL A 168 2.58 -5.47 8.31
N ILE A 169 1.74 -5.78 9.30
CA ILE A 169 1.32 -7.16 9.60
C ILE A 169 0.69 -7.80 8.36
N LEU A 170 -0.11 -7.03 7.66
CA LEU A 170 -0.80 -7.43 6.45
C LEU A 170 0.19 -7.54 5.25
N GLY A 171 1.19 -6.67 5.14
CA GLY A 171 2.21 -6.72 4.07
C GLY A 171 3.32 -7.79 4.25
N LEU A 172 3.54 -8.26 5.48
CA LEU A 172 4.56 -9.26 5.82
C LEU A 172 4.37 -10.62 5.11
N PRO A 173 3.17 -11.21 5.04
CA PRO A 173 2.91 -12.41 4.26
C PRO A 173 3.44 -12.30 2.83
N ARG A 174 3.23 -11.16 2.16
CA ARG A 174 3.68 -10.95 0.77
C ARG A 174 5.20 -10.95 0.64
N LEU A 175 5.92 -10.37 1.60
CA LEU A 175 7.38 -10.41 1.64
C LEU A 175 7.89 -11.81 1.92
N ILE A 176 7.30 -12.50 2.90
CA ILE A 176 7.66 -13.88 3.23
C ILE A 176 7.47 -14.76 2.00
N MET A 177 6.34 -14.64 1.29
CA MET A 177 6.10 -15.37 0.04
C MET A 177 7.14 -15.03 -1.04
N SER A 178 7.59 -13.77 -1.12
CA SER A 178 8.59 -13.34 -2.09
C SER A 178 10.03 -13.80 -1.78
N PHE A 179 10.37 -14.12 -0.53
CA PHE A 179 11.72 -14.51 -0.10
C PHE A 179 11.86 -15.98 0.30
N VAL A 180 10.79 -16.60 0.83
CA VAL A 180 10.83 -17.95 1.42
C VAL A 180 10.39 -19.02 0.43
N LEU A 181 9.53 -18.70 -0.54
CA LEU A 181 9.04 -19.67 -1.50
C LEU A 181 10.03 -19.90 -2.65
N LYS A 182 11.15 -20.55 -2.32
CA LYS A 182 11.90 -21.33 -3.29
C LYS A 182 10.96 -22.41 -3.86
N CYS A 183 10.80 -22.41 -5.19
CA CYS A 183 10.05 -23.33 -6.06
C CYS A 183 9.23 -24.44 -5.38
N MET A 184 7.92 -24.49 -5.69
CA MET A 184 7.06 -25.67 -5.48
C MET A 184 7.81 -26.94 -5.91
N LYS A 185 8.07 -27.85 -4.96
CA LYS A 185 8.68 -29.16 -5.25
C LYS A 185 7.65 -30.23 -5.57
N SER A 186 6.38 -30.06 -5.18
CA SER A 186 5.31 -31.04 -5.36
C SER A 186 3.97 -30.40 -5.74
N LYS A 187 3.18 -31.10 -6.57
CA LYS A 187 1.80 -30.70 -6.97
C LYS A 187 0.87 -30.58 -5.76
N ASN A 188 1.13 -31.36 -4.70
CA ASN A 188 0.35 -31.34 -3.45
C ASN A 188 0.60 -30.10 -2.60
N ASP A 189 1.65 -29.31 -2.88
CA ASP A 189 1.91 -28.09 -2.12
C ASP A 189 1.17 -26.87 -2.72
N ALA A 190 0.70 -26.97 -3.97
CA ALA A 190 0.15 -25.84 -4.73
C ALA A 190 -0.96 -25.07 -4.01
N TRP A 191 -1.80 -25.76 -3.22
CA TRP A 191 -2.87 -25.12 -2.46
C TRP A 191 -2.35 -24.17 -1.37
N TYR A 192 -1.23 -24.49 -0.70
CA TYR A 192 -0.59 -23.61 0.27
C TYR A 192 -0.07 -22.33 -0.39
N PHE A 193 0.51 -22.47 -1.60
CA PHE A 193 0.99 -21.33 -2.38
C PHE A 193 -0.15 -20.43 -2.84
N SER A 194 -1.25 -21.02 -3.31
CA SER A 194 -2.47 -20.27 -3.67
C SER A 194 -3.08 -19.55 -2.47
N ILE A 195 -3.23 -20.22 -1.33
CA ILE A 195 -3.76 -19.59 -0.11
C ILE A 195 -2.87 -18.43 0.34
N GLY A 196 -1.55 -18.64 0.43
CA GLY A 196 -0.63 -17.57 0.82
C GLY A 196 -0.65 -16.38 -0.15
N TYR A 197 -0.83 -16.66 -1.44
CA TYR A 197 -1.00 -15.62 -2.47
C TYR A 197 -2.26 -14.80 -2.21
N PHE A 198 -3.42 -15.44 -2.03
CA PHE A 198 -4.67 -14.75 -1.72
C PHE A 198 -4.62 -13.97 -0.39
N ILE A 199 -4.03 -14.56 0.65
CA ILE A 199 -3.83 -13.88 1.94
C ILE A 199 -2.97 -12.62 1.77
N SER A 200 -2.00 -12.63 0.86
CA SER A 200 -1.17 -11.46 0.56
C SER A 200 -1.92 -10.30 -0.12
N PHE A 201 -3.11 -10.54 -0.69
CA PHE A 201 -3.99 -9.50 -1.26
C PHE A 201 -5.16 -9.07 -0.36
N LEU A 202 -5.50 -9.82 0.67
CA LEU A 202 -6.40 -9.32 1.72
C LEU A 202 -5.98 -7.95 2.29
N PRO A 203 -4.68 -7.68 2.56
CA PRO A 203 -4.16 -6.40 3.01
C PRO A 203 -4.72 -5.16 2.27
N PRO A 204 -4.44 -4.96 0.96
CA PRO A 204 -4.93 -3.82 0.22
C PRO A 204 -6.45 -3.80 0.06
N MET A 205 -7.09 -4.98 -0.06
CA MET A 205 -8.55 -5.08 -0.21
C MET A 205 -9.27 -4.63 1.06
N LEU A 206 -8.67 -4.87 2.22
CA LEU A 206 -9.23 -4.50 3.52
C LEU A 206 -8.84 -3.09 3.94
N THR A 207 -7.86 -2.42 3.32
CA THR A 207 -7.42 -1.06 3.67
C THR A 207 -8.61 -0.09 3.76
N PHE A 208 -9.48 -0.05 2.74
CA PHE A 208 -10.67 0.80 2.74
C PHE A 208 -11.60 0.51 3.93
N VAL A 209 -11.89 -0.79 4.15
CA VAL A 209 -12.76 -1.27 5.22
C VAL A 209 -12.18 -0.92 6.58
N ILE A 210 -10.88 -1.17 6.79
CA ILE A 210 -10.16 -0.88 8.03
C ILE A 210 -10.20 0.62 8.30
N PHE A 211 -9.80 1.47 7.35
CA PHE A 211 -9.72 2.92 7.60
C PHE A 211 -11.11 3.56 7.82
N ILE A 212 -12.14 3.11 7.10
CA ILE A 212 -13.49 3.66 7.25
C ILE A 212 -14.18 3.14 8.51
N LEU A 213 -14.09 1.84 8.80
CA LEU A 213 -14.76 1.28 9.97
C LEU A 213 -14.09 1.71 11.28
N THR A 214 -12.76 1.83 11.31
CA THR A 214 -12.03 2.16 12.55
C THR A 214 -12.02 3.65 12.87
N SER A 215 -12.19 4.54 11.88
CA SER A 215 -12.10 5.99 12.09
C SER A 215 -13.45 6.68 11.99
N LYS A 216 -13.88 7.31 13.09
CA LYS A 216 -15.08 8.17 13.12
C LYS A 216 -15.02 9.30 12.09
N PHE A 217 -13.82 9.82 11.84
CA PHE A 217 -13.61 10.89 10.85
C PHE A 217 -13.87 10.38 9.43
N TYR A 218 -13.20 9.31 9.01
CA TYR A 218 -13.36 8.77 7.65
C TYR A 218 -14.78 8.23 7.41
N LYS A 219 -15.40 7.62 8.43
CA LYS A 219 -16.80 7.17 8.36
C LYS A 219 -17.77 8.32 8.09
N ARG A 220 -17.58 9.48 8.74
CA ARG A 220 -18.42 10.66 8.55
C ARG A 220 -18.26 11.23 7.14
N GLU A 221 -17.03 11.45 6.70
CA GLU A 221 -16.72 11.96 5.35
C GLU A 221 -17.29 11.04 4.25
N PHE A 222 -17.20 9.72 4.44
CA PHE A 222 -17.78 8.75 3.51
C PHE A 222 -19.31 8.87 3.44
N HIS A 223 -19.99 8.98 4.59
CA HIS A 223 -21.44 9.09 4.64
C HIS A 223 -21.96 10.40 4.02
N GLU A 224 -21.28 11.52 4.28
CA GLU A 224 -21.59 12.82 3.66
C GLU A 224 -21.43 12.75 2.12
N SER A 225 -20.32 12.19 1.65
CA SER A 225 -20.06 12.01 0.22
C SER A 225 -21.12 11.12 -0.45
N LEU A 226 -21.51 10.02 0.20
CA LEU A 226 -22.55 9.11 -0.29
C LEU A 226 -23.90 9.81 -0.38
N THR A 227 -24.26 10.62 0.61
CA THR A 227 -25.53 11.36 0.65
C THR A 227 -25.59 12.40 -0.48
N ILE A 228 -24.49 13.12 -0.71
CA ILE A 228 -24.36 14.07 -1.82
C ILE A 228 -24.51 13.34 -3.15
N TYR A 229 -23.83 12.21 -3.32
CA TYR A 229 -23.89 11.43 -4.55
C TYR A 229 -25.31 10.90 -4.83
N LEU A 230 -25.95 10.27 -3.84
CA LEU A 230 -27.31 9.74 -3.96
C LEU A 230 -28.33 10.84 -4.24
N SER A 231 -28.19 12.02 -3.63
CA SER A 231 -29.09 13.16 -3.88
C SER A 231 -28.90 13.79 -5.27
N ARG A 232 -27.68 13.76 -5.83
CA ARG A 232 -27.43 14.15 -7.23
C ARG A 232 -28.00 13.13 -8.20
N MET A 233 -27.83 11.85 -7.90
CA MET A 233 -28.32 10.75 -8.73
C MET A 233 -29.85 10.74 -8.79
N LYS A 234 -30.53 10.93 -7.64
CA LYS A 234 -32.00 11.09 -7.59
C LYS A 234 -32.47 12.30 -8.41
N ARG A 235 -31.78 13.44 -8.32
CA ARG A 235 -32.10 14.62 -9.14
C ARG A 235 -31.93 14.36 -10.64
N HIS A 236 -30.86 13.69 -11.06
CA HIS A 236 -30.66 13.34 -12.48
C HIS A 236 -31.70 12.36 -13.00
N LEU A 237 -32.12 11.39 -12.18
CA LEU A 237 -33.16 10.42 -12.55
C LEU A 237 -34.55 11.08 -12.62
N GLN A 238 -34.84 12.05 -11.75
CA GLN A 238 -36.10 12.82 -11.79
C GLN A 238 -36.19 13.83 -12.96
N PHE A 239 -35.06 14.24 -13.54
CA PHE A 239 -35.04 15.12 -14.72
C PHE A 239 -35.19 14.36 -16.06
N ASN A 240 -35.10 13.03 -16.05
CA ASN A 240 -35.19 12.16 -17.24
C ASN A 240 -36.53 11.38 -17.34
N THR A 241 -37.50 11.72 -16.49
CA THR A 241 -38.90 11.24 -16.52
C THR A 241 -39.82 12.44 -16.64
#